data_AF-A0A1I0JQR3-F1
#
_entry.id   AF-A0A1I0JQR3-F1
#
_cell.length_a   1.000
_cell.length_b   1.000
_cell.length_c   1.000
_cell.angle_alpha   90.00
_cell.angle_beta   90.00
_cell.angle_gamma   90.00
#
_symmetry.space_group_name_H-M   'P 1'
#
loop_
_entity.id
_entity.type
_entity.pdbx_description
1 polymer ?
#
loop_
_entity_poly.entity_id
_entity_poly.type
_entity_poly.pdbx_seq_one_letter_code
_entity_poly.pdbx_strand_id
1 'polypeptide(L)' 'MDHRGRAYDNIFIERFWRSLKYEDIYLKDYSYPREARLGIRKYMDFYNNKRPHQSLGYKTPAGVYFDRE' A
#
# COMPACT_ATOMS: atom_id res chain seq x y z
N MET A 1 11.45 26.26 11.89
CA MET A 1 11.57 24.79 11.99
C MET A 1 11.11 24.20 10.67
N ASP A 2 12.03 23.58 9.96
CA ASP A 2 11.79 22.88 8.70
C ASP A 2 10.73 21.78 8.90
N HIS A 3 9.78 21.69 7.98
CA HIS A 3 8.60 20.82 8.07
C HIS A 3 8.93 19.37 7.70
N ARG A 4 10.19 19.06 7.41
CA ARG A 4 10.67 17.70 7.09
C ARG A 4 10.56 16.78 8.31
N GLY A 5 9.78 15.70 8.17
CA GLY A 5 9.73 14.58 9.12
C GLY A 5 8.61 14.64 10.16
N ARG A 6 7.49 15.33 9.91
CA ARG A 6 6.35 15.28 10.83
C ARG A 6 5.64 13.95 10.71
N ALA A 7 5.13 13.43 11.83
CA ALA A 7 4.37 12.18 11.88
C ALA A 7 3.18 12.16 10.90
N TYR A 8 2.53 13.31 10.68
CA TYR A 8 1.43 13.43 9.72
C TYR A 8 1.84 13.26 8.26
N ASP A 9 3.09 13.61 7.92
CA ASP A 9 3.57 13.48 6.54
C ASP A 9 3.82 11.99 6.20
N ASN A 10 4.13 11.16 7.20
CA ASN A 10 4.43 9.73 7.03
C ASN A 10 3.28 8.77 7.34
N ILE A 11 2.20 9.24 7.98
CA ILE A 11 1.14 8.36 8.50
C ILE A 11 0.52 7.44 7.43
N PHE A 12 0.37 7.94 6.19
CA PHE A 12 -0.19 7.16 5.09
C PHE A 12 0.74 6.04 4.65
N ILE A 13 2.04 6.34 4.48
CA ILE A 13 3.02 5.35 4.03
C ILE A 13 3.28 4.32 5.13
N GLU A 14 3.28 4.71 6.40
CA GLU A 14 3.40 3.78 7.53
C GLU A 14 2.23 2.80 7.61
N ARG A 15 0.99 3.29 7.44
CA ARG A 15 -0.19 2.43 7.39
C ARG A 15 -0.15 1.45 6.22
N PHE A 16 0.31 1.92 5.06
CA PHE A 16 0.55 1.06 3.90
C PHE A 16 1.56 -0.04 4.22
N TRP A 17 2.74 0.31 4.76
CA TRP A 17 3.79 -0.66 5.09
C TRP A 17 3.33 -1.71 6.10
N ARG A 18 2.54 -1.31 7.10
CA ARG A 18 1.94 -2.27 8.03
C ARG A 18 1.05 -3.27 7.29
N SER A 19 0.18 -2.81 6.40
CA SER A 19 -0.74 -3.68 5.65
C SER A 19 0.03 -4.66 4.76
N LEU A 20 0.99 -4.18 3.97
CA LEU A 20 1.82 -5.03 3.11
C LEU A 20 2.57 -6.10 3.91
N LYS A 21 3.15 -5.73 5.06
CA LYS A 21 3.93 -6.69 5.86
C LYS A 21 3.05 -7.80 6.42
N TYR A 22 1.92 -7.45 7.04
CA TYR A 22 1.05 -8.41 7.70
C TYR A 22 0.19 -9.24 6.75
N GLU A 23 -0.22 -8.67 5.61
CA GLU A 23 -1.11 -9.34 4.68
C GLU A 23 -0.36 -10.12 3.58
N ASP A 24 0.93 -9.84 3.36
CA ASP A 24 1.71 -10.48 2.29
C ASP A 24 3.05 -11.03 2.78
N ILE A 25 3.97 -10.15 3.22
CA ILE A 25 5.38 -10.51 3.44
C ILE A 25 5.53 -11.55 4.55
N TYR A 26 4.90 -11.33 5.71
CA TYR A 26 5.02 -12.23 6.86
C TYR A 26 4.27 -13.55 6.66
N LEU A 27 3.22 -13.57 5.84
CA LEU A 27 2.46 -14.78 5.56
C LEU A 27 3.16 -15.69 4.55
N LYS A 28 3.87 -15.10 3.58
CA LYS A 28 4.47 -15.83 2.48
C LYS A 28 5.93 -16.20 2.69
N ASP A 29 6.60 -15.53 3.63
CA ASP A 29 7.99 -15.80 4.03
C ASP A 29 8.91 -16.10 2.83
N TYR A 30 8.95 -15.16 1.88
CA TYR A 30 9.60 -15.36 0.59
C TYR A 30 11.07 -15.78 0.76
N SER A 31 11.45 -16.92 0.19
CA SER A 31 12.81 -17.44 0.29
C SER A 31 13.81 -16.67 -0.57
N TYR A 32 13.35 -16.04 -1.67
CA TYR A 32 14.23 -15.33 -2.61
C TYR A 32 13.74 -13.93 -2.95
N PRO A 33 14.66 -12.95 -3.14
CA PRO A 33 14.29 -11.59 -3.56
C PRO A 33 13.49 -11.54 -4.86
N ARG A 34 13.70 -12.47 -5.79
CA ARG A 34 12.95 -12.55 -7.05
C ARG A 34 11.47 -12.86 -6.81
N GLU A 35 11.18 -13.77 -5.89
CA GLU A 35 9.82 -14.15 -5.52
C GLU A 35 9.15 -13.01 -4.77
N ALA A 36 9.85 -12.41 -3.80
CA ALA A 36 9.38 -11.23 -3.09
C ALA A 36 8.98 -10.10 -4.05
N ARG A 37 9.81 -9.80 -5.07
CA ARG A 37 9.46 -8.78 -6.08
C ARG A 37 8.18 -9.11 -6.84
N LEU A 38 8.00 -10.37 -7.26
CA LEU A 38 6.80 -10.79 -7.97
C LEU A 38 5.56 -10.73 -7.08
N GLY A 39 5.70 -11.22 -5.85
CA GLY A 39 4.63 -11.24 -4.85
C GLY A 39 4.19 -9.85 -4.44
N ILE A 40 5.14 -8.97 -4.11
CA ILE A 40 4.88 -7.56 -3.81
C ILE A 40 4.23 -6.88 -5.01
N ARG A 41 4.69 -7.11 -6.25
CA ARG A 41 4.03 -6.55 -7.44
C ARG A 41 2.56 -6.96 -7.53
N LYS A 42 2.25 -8.24 -7.28
CA LYS A 42 0.85 -8.73 -7.25
C LYS A 42 0.06 -8.07 -6.12
N TYR A 43 0.65 -7.89 -4.94
CA TYR A 43 0.01 -7.19 -3.84
C TYR A 43 -0.27 -5.72 -4.16
N MET A 44 0.67 -5.01 -4.81
CA MET A 44 0.47 -3.62 -5.24
C MET A 44 -0.70 -3.48 -6.22
N ASP A 45 -0.81 -4.39 -7.19
CA ASP A 45 -1.95 -4.42 -8.12
C ASP A 45 -3.27 -4.61 -7.37
N PHE A 46 -3.32 -5.57 -6.44
CA PHE A 46 -4.49 -5.76 -5.58
C PHE A 46 -4.81 -4.51 -4.75
N TYR A 47 -3.83 -3.95 -4.05
CA TYR A 47 -4.01 -2.81 -3.15
C TYR A 47 -4.53 -1.57 -3.89
N ASN A 48 -3.96 -1.28 -5.07
CA ASN A 48 -4.27 -0.07 -5.84
C ASN A 48 -5.51 -0.21 -6.71
N ASN A 49 -5.74 -1.37 -7.33
CA ASN A 49 -6.78 -1.52 -8.36
C ASN A 49 -8.00 -2.31 -7.91
N LYS A 50 -7.89 -3.09 -6.82
CA LYS A 50 -8.95 -4.06 -6.44
C LYS A 50 -9.47 -3.85 -5.03
N ARG A 51 -8.64 -3.43 -4.06
CA ARG A 51 -9.02 -3.27 -2.65
C ARG A 51 -9.80 -1.96 -2.43
N PRO A 52 -11.06 -2.02 -1.96
CA PRO A 52 -11.77 -0.85 -1.47
C PRO A 52 -11.18 -0.36 -0.15
N HIS A 53 -11.07 0.95 0.03
CA HIS A 53 -10.63 1.54 1.30
C HIS A 53 -11.73 2.39 1.90
N GLN A 54 -12.08 2.14 3.17
CA GLN A 54 -13.11 2.89 3.87
C GLN A 54 -12.81 4.40 3.91
N SER A 55 -11.53 4.78 4.09
CA SER A 55 -11.09 6.18 4.06
C SER A 55 -11.24 6.86 2.70
N LEU A 56 -11.47 6.07 1.64
CA LEU A 56 -11.70 6.52 0.26
C LEU A 56 -13.18 6.35 -0.15
N GLY A 57 -14.09 6.20 0.82
CA GLY A 57 -15.52 5.97 0.52
C GLY A 57 -15.76 4.63 -0.18
N TYR A 58 -14.99 3.60 0.18
CA TYR A 58 -15.00 2.27 -0.45
C TYR A 58 -14.64 2.27 -1.94
N LYS A 59 -13.91 3.29 -2.39
CA LYS A 59 -13.24 3.29 -3.70
C LYS A 59 -11.83 2.69 -3.59
N THR A 60 -11.26 2.32 -4.74
CA THR A 60 -9.86 1.88 -4.85
C THR A 60 -8.93 3.09 -4.95
N PRO A 61 -7.66 2.99 -4.56
CA PRO A 61 -6.70 4.09 -4.68
C PRO A 61 -6.54 4.57 -6.13
N ALA A 62 -6.50 3.64 -7.09
CA ALA A 62 -6.44 3.98 -8.51
C ALA A 62 -7.69 4.73 -8.97
N GLY A 63 -8.89 4.29 -8.59
CA GLY A 63 -10.13 5.00 -8.92
C GLY A 63 -10.12 6.43 -8.38
N VAL A 64 -9.74 6.64 -7.12
CA VAL A 64 -9.67 8.01 -6.58
C VAL A 64 -8.58 8.88 -7.24
N TYR A 65 -7.49 8.29 -7.69
CA TYR A 65 -6.39 9.02 -8.31
C TYR A 65 -6.70 9.40 -9.76
N PHE A 66 -7.28 8.49 -10.54
CA PHE A 66 -7.56 8.68 -11.97
C PHE A 66 -8.96 9.26 -12.26
N ASP A 67 -9.96 9.05 -11.39
CA ASP A 67 -11.33 9.58 -11.57
C ASP A 67 -11.49 11.04 -11.09
N ARG A 68 -10.38 11.77 -10.86
CA ARG A 68 -10.43 13.21 -10.56
C ARG A 68 -10.54 13.99 -11.88
N GLU A 69 -11.77 14.26 -12.31
CA GLU A 69 -12.11 15.46 -13.11
C GLU A 69 -12.20 16.70 -12.22
#